data_AF-A0AAE0Y8A6-F1
#
_entry.id   AF-A0AAE0Y8A6-F1
#
_cell.length_a   1.000
_cell.length_b   1.000
_cell.length_c   1.000
_cell.angle_alpha   90.00
_cell.angle_beta   90.00
_cell.angle_gamma   90.00
#
_symmetry.space_group_name_H-M   'P 1'
#
loop_
_entity.id
_entity.type
_entity.pdbx_description
1 polymer ?
#
loop_
_entity_poly.entity_id
_entity_poly.type
_entity_poly.pdbx_seq_one_letter_code
_entity_poly.pdbx_strand_id
1 'polypeptide(L)'
;MTCWRLTASLALLILGLAADGQFVNFWYDDVNFNCPKDQMLSSIYSIYNDLTEDRFWSFGCTSFPSGDQLGDCSWSVDYANDWTE
;
A
#
# COMPACT_ATOMS: atom_id res chain seq x y z
N MET A 1 -28.28 1.44 48.59
CA MET A 1 -28.82 0.25 47.89
C MET A 1 -29.29 0.80 46.55
N THR A 2 -28.74 0.57 45.37
CA THR A 2 -27.80 -0.33 44.67
C THR A 2 -27.21 0.55 43.52
N CYS A 3 -26.19 0.27 42.72
CA CYS A 3 -25.11 -0.71 42.59
C CYS A 3 -24.20 -0.11 41.49
N TRP A 4 -22.89 -0.21 41.66
CA TRP A 4 -21.84 0.18 40.71
C TRP A 4 -22.09 -0.33 39.29
N ARG A 5 -21.86 0.52 38.27
CA ARG A 5 -21.30 0.07 36.99
C ARG A 5 -20.25 1.07 36.52
N LEU A 6 -19.01 0.86 36.94
CA LEU A 6 -17.83 1.41 36.28
C LEU A 6 -17.70 0.69 34.94
N THR A 7 -18.03 1.34 33.83
CA THR A 7 -17.65 0.85 32.51
C THR A 7 -16.17 1.16 32.30
N ALA A 8 -15.32 0.15 32.43
CA ALA A 8 -13.91 0.21 32.09
C ALA A 8 -13.75 0.57 30.61
N SER A 9 -13.46 1.84 30.32
CA SER A 9 -13.06 2.25 28.97
C SER A 9 -11.56 2.08 28.86
N LEU A 10 -11.14 0.85 28.57
CA LEU A 10 -9.78 0.58 28.11
C LEU A 10 -9.71 0.99 26.63
N ALA A 11 -9.60 2.29 26.37
CA ALA A 11 -9.27 2.76 25.03
C ALA A 11 -7.81 2.37 24.77
N LEU A 12 -7.62 1.30 23.99
CA LEU A 12 -6.31 0.87 23.51
C LEU A 12 -5.63 2.02 22.76
N LEU A 13 -4.62 2.63 23.40
CA LEU A 13 -3.65 3.51 22.76
C LEU A 13 -2.57 2.66 22.10
N ILE A 14 -2.92 2.07 20.97
CA ILE A 14 -1.97 1.65 19.93
C ILE A 14 -2.11 2.63 18.78
N LEU A 15 -1.69 3.88 19.01
CA LEU A 15 -1.49 4.84 17.95
C LEU A 15 -0.30 4.38 17.09
N GLY A 16 -0.64 3.72 15.99
CA GLY A 16 0.07 3.69 14.72
C GLY A 16 1.60 3.70 14.76
N LEU A 17 2.18 2.51 14.78
CA LEU A 17 3.40 2.24 14.01
C LEU A 17 3.17 0.96 13.19
N ALA A 18 2.33 1.06 12.17
CA ALA A 18 2.51 0.21 10.99
C ALA A 18 3.53 0.94 10.12
N ALA A 19 4.80 0.59 10.26
CA ALA A 19 5.77 0.89 9.22
C ALA A 19 5.40 -0.02 8.05
N ASP A 20 4.65 0.52 7.09
CA ASP A 20 4.18 -0.25 5.94
C ASP A 20 5.36 -0.66 5.06
N GLY A 21 5.54 -1.97 5.01
CA GLY A 21 6.29 -2.72 4.02
C GLY A 21 5.62 -4.08 3.85
N GLN A 22 4.28 -4.08 3.73
CA GLN A 22 3.53 -5.29 3.47
C GLN A 22 3.50 -5.55 1.96
N PHE A 23 3.73 -6.81 1.59
CA PHE A 23 3.57 -7.23 0.21
C PHE A 23 2.10 -7.13 -0.18
N VAL A 24 1.85 -6.63 -1.39
CA VAL A 24 0.51 -6.34 -1.89
C VAL A 24 -0.09 -7.49 -2.70
N ASN A 25 0.72 -8.49 -3.04
CA ASN A 25 0.32 -9.68 -3.77
C ASN A 25 0.99 -10.93 -3.20
N PHE A 26 0.41 -12.08 -3.54
CA PHE A 26 1.07 -13.38 -3.40
C PHE A 26 1.65 -13.86 -4.75
N TRP A 27 2.31 -15.03 -4.77
CA TRP A 27 2.77 -15.64 -6.02
C TRP A 27 1.60 -15.98 -6.92
N TYR A 28 1.78 -15.79 -8.23
CA TYR A 28 0.81 -15.99 -9.30
C TYR A 28 -0.44 -15.13 -9.19
N ASP A 29 -0.39 -14.07 -8.38
CA ASP A 29 -1.50 -13.15 -8.18
C ASP A 29 -1.18 -11.78 -8.79
N ASP A 30 -2.22 -11.12 -9.26
CA ASP A 30 -2.09 -9.83 -9.92
C ASP A 30 -1.66 -8.75 -8.92
N VAL A 31 -0.87 -7.79 -9.40
CA VAL A 31 -0.47 -6.62 -8.62
C VAL A 31 -1.47 -5.50 -8.86
N ASN A 32 -2.32 -5.22 -7.86
CA ASN A 32 -3.22 -4.08 -7.89
C ASN A 32 -3.04 -3.23 -6.63
N PHE A 33 -2.31 -2.13 -6.77
CA PHE A 33 -2.00 -1.23 -5.66
C PHE A 33 -2.22 0.23 -6.04
N ASN A 34 -2.79 0.99 -5.12
CA ASN A 34 -2.95 2.44 -5.24
C ASN A 34 -2.56 3.09 -3.91
N CYS A 35 -1.80 4.18 -4.00
CA CYS A 35 -1.55 4.99 -2.81
C CYS A 35 -2.86 5.59 -2.27
N PRO A 36 -2.94 5.85 -0.96
CA PRO A 36 -4.04 6.59 -0.38
C PRO A 36 -4.25 7.94 -1.08
N LYS A 37 -5.44 8.51 -0.89
CA LYS A 37 -5.76 9.84 -1.41
C LYS A 37 -4.68 10.87 -1.04
N ASP A 38 -4.33 11.72 -2.00
CA ASP A 38 -3.34 12.81 -1.86
C ASP A 38 -1.91 12.31 -1.52
N GLN A 39 -1.59 11.08 -1.93
CA GLN A 39 -0.24 10.52 -1.87
C GLN A 39 0.23 10.04 -3.24
N MET A 40 1.53 9.94 -3.40
CA MET A 40 2.20 9.35 -4.57
C MET A 40 3.13 8.21 -4.15
N LEU A 41 3.42 7.33 -5.10
CA LEU A 41 4.44 6.29 -4.94
C LEU A 41 5.79 6.93 -4.61
N SER A 42 6.42 6.47 -3.53
CA SER A 42 7.72 6.93 -3.05
C SER A 42 8.79 5.84 -3.11
N SER A 43 8.39 4.57 -3.08
CA SER A 43 9.31 3.44 -3.19
C SER A 43 8.64 2.22 -3.81
N ILE A 44 9.46 1.39 -4.43
CA ILE A 44 9.08 0.09 -4.99
C ILE A 44 10.13 -0.91 -4.51
N TYR A 45 9.66 -2.03 -3.94
CA TYR A 45 10.49 -3.15 -3.52
C TYR A 45 9.89 -4.44 -4.05
N SER A 46 10.75 -5.38 -4.46
CA SER A 46 10.30 -6.72 -4.85
C SER A 46 11.25 -7.81 -4.42
N ILE A 47 10.68 -9.01 -4.22
CA ILE A 47 11.44 -10.25 -4.03
C ILE A 47 11.08 -11.19 -5.18
N TYR A 48 12.11 -11.63 -5.91
CA TYR A 48 11.97 -12.66 -6.94
C TYR A 48 12.08 -14.06 -6.34
N ASN A 49 11.33 -15.01 -6.89
CA ASN A 49 11.41 -16.41 -6.53
C ASN A 49 11.65 -17.28 -7.76
N ASP A 50 12.74 -18.04 -7.74
CA ASP A 50 13.17 -18.89 -8.85
C ASP A 50 12.20 -20.07 -9.12
N LEU A 51 11.48 -20.57 -8.11
CA LEU A 51 10.58 -21.73 -8.28
C LEU A 51 9.26 -21.33 -8.96
N THR A 52 8.78 -20.13 -8.69
CA THR A 52 7.55 -19.61 -9.29
C THR A 52 7.79 -18.72 -10.50
N GLU A 53 9.05 -18.34 -10.73
CA GLU A 53 9.47 -17.35 -11.73
C GLU A 53 8.69 -16.03 -11.61
N ASP A 54 8.35 -15.65 -10.37
CA ASP A 54 7.44 -14.55 -10.08
C ASP A 54 7.98 -13.63 -8.96
N ARG A 55 7.30 -12.51 -8.72
CA ARG A 55 7.71 -11.45 -7.78
C ARG A 55 6.61 -11.10 -6.78
N PHE A 56 6.99 -11.03 -5.51
CA PHE A 56 6.21 -10.29 -4.51
C PHE A 56 6.58 -8.81 -4.59
N TRP A 57 5.59 -7.94 -4.48
CA TRP A 57 5.75 -6.50 -4.58
C TRP A 57 5.33 -5.80 -3.29
N SER A 58 6.09 -4.77 -2.91
CA SER A 58 5.78 -3.85 -1.84
C SER A 58 5.98 -2.43 -2.33
N PHE A 59 5.06 -1.56 -1.98
CA PHE A 59 5.05 -0.17 -2.42
C PHE A 59 5.02 0.76 -1.22
N GLY A 60 5.79 1.84 -1.28
CA GLY A 60 5.71 2.94 -0.32
C GLY A 60 4.96 4.12 -0.92
N CYS A 61 4.25 4.85 -0.06
CA CYS A 61 3.56 6.08 -0.43
C CYS A 61 4.07 7.25 0.41
N THR A 62 3.99 8.44 -0.16
CA THR A 62 4.28 9.71 0.54
C THR A 62 3.29 10.78 0.13
N SER A 63 3.00 11.71 1.03
CA SER A 63 2.22 12.89 0.69
C SER A 63 2.89 13.72 -0.40
N PHE A 64 2.08 14.37 -1.24
CA PHE A 64 2.59 15.38 -2.15
C PHE A 64 3.33 16.50 -1.40
N PRO A 65 4.41 17.07 -1.99
CA PRO A 65 4.95 18.34 -1.55
C PRO A 65 3.84 19.39 -1.45
N SER A 66 3.96 20.31 -0.50
CA SER A 66 2.89 21.24 -0.17
C SER A 66 2.42 22.05 -1.39
N GLY A 67 1.16 21.85 -1.78
CA GLY A 67 0.52 22.56 -2.89
C GLY A 67 0.45 21.77 -4.19
N ASP A 68 1.16 20.64 -4.29
CA ASP A 68 1.12 19.79 -5.48
C ASP A 68 -0.06 18.82 -5.42
N GLN A 69 -0.60 18.50 -6.59
CA GLN A 69 -1.66 17.52 -6.79
C GLN A 69 -1.32 16.67 -8.00
N LEU A 70 -1.74 15.41 -7.98
CA LEU A 70 -1.68 14.58 -9.17
C LEU A 70 -2.64 15.16 -10.21
N GLY A 71 -2.13 15.45 -11.41
CA GLY A 71 -2.95 15.89 -12.54
C GLY A 71 -3.76 14.73 -13.15
N ASP A 72 -4.24 14.96 -14.37
CA ASP A 72 -4.98 13.93 -15.11
C ASP A 72 -4.11 12.68 -15.34
N CYS A 73 -4.64 11.53 -14.94
CA CYS A 73 -4.02 10.23 -15.16
C CYS A 73 -4.58 9.60 -16.43
N SER A 74 -3.71 9.07 -17.28
CA SER A 74 -4.11 8.29 -18.45
C SER A 74 -3.21 7.08 -18.61
N TRP A 75 -3.80 5.97 -19.03
CA TRP A 75 -3.05 4.79 -19.43
C TRP A 75 -2.48 5.01 -20.84
N SER A 76 -1.30 4.47 -21.10
CA SER A 76 -0.80 4.35 -22.46
C SER A 76 -1.77 3.51 -23.31
N VAL A 77 -1.88 3.83 -24.60
CA VAL A 77 -2.78 3.12 -25.52
C VAL A 77 -2.39 1.65 -25.68
N ASP A 78 -1.10 1.36 -25.50
CA ASP A 78 -0.51 0.04 -25.56
C ASP A 78 0.47 -0.13 -24.39
N TYR A 79 1.15 -1.27 -24.31
CA TYR A 79 2.22 -1.50 -23.35
C TYR A 79 3.28 -0.40 -23.41
N ALA A 80 3.73 0.05 -22.23
CA ALA A 80 4.78 1.07 -22.13
C ALA A 80 6.18 0.54 -22.48
N ASN A 81 6.30 -0.77 -22.72
CA ASN A 81 7.54 -1.47 -23.01
C ASN A 81 7.33 -2.46 -24.18
N ASP A 82 8.43 -3.00 -24.71
CA ASP A 82 8.46 -3.92 -25.85
C ASP A 82 8.87 -5.35 -25.40
N TRP A 83 8.49 -5.75 -24.18
CA TRP A 83 8.72 -7.12 -23.72
C TRP A 83 7.65 -8.04 -24.33
N THR A 84 8.10 -9.14 -24.93
CA THR A 84 7.18 -10.19 -25.35
C THR A 84 6.76 -11.00 -24.13
N GLU A 85 5.45 -11.22 -23.96
CA GLU A 85 4.91 -12.22 -23.03
C GLU A 85 5.28 -13.65 -23.48
#